data_AF-A0A919S0S7-F1
#
_entry.id   AF-A0A919S0S7-F1
#
_cell.length_a   1.000
_cell.length_b   1.000
_cell.length_c   1.000
_cell.angle_alpha   90.00
_cell.angle_beta   90.00
_cell.angle_gamma   90.00
#
_symmetry.space_group_name_H-M   'P 1'
#
loop_
_entity.id
_entity.type
_entity.pdbx_description
1 polymer ?
#
loop_
_entity_poly.entity_id
_entity_poly.type
_entity_poly.pdbx_seq_one_letter_code
_entity_poly.pdbx_strand_id
1 'polypeptide(L)'
;MSESVVYGKVYDEIKVQSMHSSTTKYVVRCGDVSWGRDGNYKPVIYVLMEYKEHLETYTNPPHYMIEPDVTGISDITKVINAIEKLKKKFNIK
;
A
#
# COMPACT_ATOMS: atom_id res chain seq x y z
N MET A 1 -3.31 -4.64 -25.47
CA MET A 1 -3.73 -3.47 -24.65
C MET A 1 -2.88 -3.49 -23.39
N SER A 2 -2.12 -2.44 -23.09
CA SER A 2 -1.39 -2.39 -21.82
C SER A 2 -2.38 -2.03 -20.72
N GLU A 3 -2.60 -2.93 -19.76
CA GLU A 3 -3.33 -2.65 -18.53
C GLU A 3 -2.51 -1.70 -17.67
N SER A 4 -2.58 -0.40 -17.98
CA SER A 4 -1.93 0.62 -17.16
C SER A 4 -2.83 0.96 -15.99
N VAL A 5 -2.32 0.74 -14.77
CA VAL A 5 -2.98 1.12 -13.53
C VAL A 5 -3.02 2.64 -13.42
N VAL A 6 -4.20 3.20 -13.19
CA VAL A 6 -4.43 4.64 -12.93
C VAL A 6 -5.03 4.78 -11.53
N TYR A 7 -4.35 5.53 -10.67
CA TYR A 7 -4.81 5.81 -9.31
C TYR A 7 -5.76 7.02 -9.31
N GLY A 8 -6.92 6.86 -8.68
CA GLY A 8 -7.93 7.89 -8.49
C GLY A 8 -7.88 8.49 -7.08
N LYS A 9 -9.07 8.76 -6.52
CA LYS A 9 -9.22 9.34 -5.18
C LYS A 9 -8.74 8.35 -4.11
N VAL A 10 -7.91 8.85 -3.19
CA VAL A 10 -7.54 8.12 -1.96
C VAL A 10 -8.56 8.45 -0.87
N TYR A 11 -9.13 7.42 -0.23
CA TYR A 11 -10.10 7.57 0.85
C TYR A 11 -9.42 7.63 2.21
N ASP A 12 -8.37 6.81 2.39
CA ASP A 12 -7.54 6.78 3.58
C ASP A 12 -6.21 6.08 3.30
N GLU A 13 -5.21 6.34 4.15
CA GLU A 13 -3.91 5.68 4.07
C GLU A 13 -3.28 5.43 5.45
N ILE A 14 -2.52 4.35 5.54
CA ILE A 14 -1.67 4.02 6.69
C ILE A 14 -0.25 3.82 6.17
N LYS A 15 0.68 4.65 6.66
CA LYS A 15 2.11 4.51 6.38
C LYS A 15 2.75 3.61 7.44
N VAL A 16 3.44 2.57 6.98
CA VAL A 16 4.21 1.63 7.81
C VAL A 16 5.68 1.86 7.51
N GLN A 17 6.46 2.24 8.53
CA GLN A 17 7.90 2.41 8.40
C GLN A 17 8.57 1.06 8.08
N SER A 18 9.39 1.03 7.04
CA SER A 18 10.19 -0.14 6.71
C SER A 18 11.30 -0.35 7.72
N MET A 19 11.61 -1.61 8.04
CA MET A 19 12.74 -1.98 8.88
C MET A 19 14.09 -1.88 8.15
N HIS A 20 14.12 -2.07 6.83
CA HIS A 20 15.38 -2.07 6.08
C HIS A 20 15.90 -0.66 5.76
N SER A 21 15.11 0.39 6.03
CA SER A 21 15.48 1.76 5.73
C SER A 21 14.62 2.74 6.53
N SER A 22 15.27 3.72 7.15
CA SER A 22 14.60 4.82 7.86
C SER A 22 13.88 5.80 6.94
N THR A 23 14.13 5.74 5.63
CA THR A 23 13.54 6.65 4.62
C THR A 23 12.53 5.97 3.71
N THR A 24 12.24 4.69 3.97
CA THR A 24 11.34 3.87 3.16
C THR A 24 10.09 3.52 3.96
N LYS A 25 8.91 3.67 3.35
CA LYS A 25 7.64 3.30 3.98
C LYS A 25 6.81 2.46 3.03
N TYR A 26 6.08 1.49 3.58
CA TYR A 26 4.94 0.89 2.90
C TYR A 26 3.74 1.82 3.08
N VAL A 27 3.10 2.21 2.00
CA VAL A 27 1.91 3.07 2.03
C VAL A 27 0.71 2.21 1.67
N VAL A 28 -0.02 1.77 2.70
CA VAL A 28 -1.25 0.98 2.55
C VAL A 28 -2.41 1.94 2.34
N ARG A 29 -3.07 1.87 1.20
CA ARG A 29 -4.14 2.81 0.82
C ARG A 29 -5.45 2.08 0.61
N CYS A 30 -6.54 2.77 0.94
CA CYS A 30 -7.87 2.47 0.43
C CYS A 30 -8.27 3.60 -0.52
N GLY A 31 -8.61 3.28 -1.77
CA GLY A 31 -8.93 4.29 -2.78
C GLY A 31 -9.32 3.70 -4.12
N ASP A 32 -9.57 4.58 -5.08
CA ASP A 32 -9.98 4.23 -6.42
C ASP A 32 -8.81 3.84 -7.33
N VAL A 33 -8.97 2.76 -8.10
CA VAL A 33 -8.03 2.32 -9.13
C VAL A 33 -8.79 1.94 -10.40
N SER A 34 -8.25 2.31 -11.56
CA SER A 34 -8.69 1.84 -12.87
C SER A 34 -7.56 1.04 -13.54
N TRP A 35 -7.87 -0.13 -14.11
CA TRP A 35 -6.92 -0.97 -14.87
C TRP A 35 -6.96 -0.70 -16.38
N GLY A 36 -7.66 0.37 -16.77
CA GLY A 36 -7.65 0.95 -18.10
C GLY A 36 -7.72 2.47 -18.02
N ARG A 37 -7.35 3.16 -19.10
CA ARG A 37 -7.51 4.62 -19.24
C ARG A 37 -8.96 5.02 -19.59
N ASP A 38 -9.92 4.12 -19.37
CA ASP A 38 -11.35 4.31 -19.63
C ASP A 38 -12.07 5.04 -18.49
N GLY A 39 -11.41 5.24 -17.35
CA GLY A 39 -11.98 5.92 -16.18
C GLY A 39 -12.92 5.05 -15.36
N ASN A 40 -12.93 3.73 -15.56
CA ASN A 40 -13.74 2.80 -14.77
C ASN A 40 -13.06 2.47 -13.43
N TYR A 41 -13.09 3.45 -12.53
CA TYR A 41 -12.50 3.33 -11.19
C TYR A 41 -13.28 2.35 -10.31
N LYS A 42 -12.54 1.52 -9.57
CA LYS A 42 -13.05 0.64 -8.52
C LYS A 42 -12.35 0.91 -7.20
N PRO A 43 -13.06 0.85 -6.06
CA PRO A 43 -12.45 0.95 -4.76
C PRO A 43 -11.62 -0.31 -4.47
N VAL A 44 -10.40 -0.12 -3.98
CA VAL A 44 -9.45 -1.19 -3.64
C VAL A 44 -8.65 -0.85 -2.38
N ILE A 45 -8.08 -1.88 -1.76
CA ILE A 45 -6.93 -1.72 -0.86
C ILE A 45 -5.67 -2.16 -1.63
N TYR A 46 -4.64 -1.33 -1.60
CA TYR A 46 -3.38 -1.59 -2.29
C TYR A 46 -2.19 -1.04 -1.49
N VAL A 47 -0.99 -1.53 -1.80
CA VAL A 47 0.24 -1.14 -1.11
C VAL A 47 1.24 -0.60 -2.12
N LEU A 48 1.78 0.58 -1.84
CA LEU A 48 2.85 1.20 -2.59
C LEU A 48 4.07 1.40 -1.71
N MET A 49 5.20 1.69 -2.34
CA MET A 49 6.42 2.06 -1.64
C MET A 49 6.60 3.58 -1.68
N GLU A 50 6.94 4.18 -0.55
CA GLU A 50 7.45 5.55 -0.48
C GLU A 50 8.96 5.49 -0.23
N TYR A 51 9.76 6.08 -1.10
CA TYR A 51 11.21 6.20 -0.98
C TYR A 51 11.57 7.68 -0.88
N LYS A 52 12.19 8.11 0.22
CA LYS A 52 12.61 9.51 0.40
C LYS A 52 11.49 10.50 0.08
N GLU A 53 10.29 10.23 0.62
CA GLU A 53 9.07 11.03 0.42
C GLU A 53 8.47 10.98 -1.00
N HIS A 54 9.06 10.22 -1.92
CA HIS A 54 8.51 9.96 -3.24
C HIS A 54 7.73 8.64 -3.26
N LEU A 55 6.46 8.69 -3.68
CA LEU A 55 5.62 7.52 -3.80
C LEU A 55 5.82 6.81 -5.15
N GLU A 56 6.34 5.60 -5.10
CA GLU A 56 6.52 4.73 -6.26
C GLU A 56 5.19 4.12 -6.69
N THR A 57 4.84 4.27 -7.96
CA THR A 57 3.52 3.92 -8.52
C THR A 57 3.59 2.96 -9.72
N TYR A 58 4.78 2.71 -10.29
CA TYR A 58 4.90 2.02 -11.57
C TYR A 58 5.97 0.92 -11.64
N THR A 59 7.09 1.07 -10.94
CA THR A 59 8.29 0.29 -11.28
C THR A 59 8.56 -0.89 -10.37
N ASN A 60 8.21 -0.83 -9.09
CA ASN A 60 8.60 -1.85 -8.12
C ASN A 60 7.42 -2.32 -7.27
N PRO A 61 7.15 -3.64 -7.21
CA PRO A 61 6.23 -4.17 -6.22
C PRO A 61 6.78 -3.93 -4.81
N PRO A 62 5.91 -3.82 -3.80
CA PRO A 62 6.35 -3.75 -2.41
C PRO A 62 6.96 -5.10 -1.99
N HIS A 63 8.18 -5.04 -1.44
CA HIS A 63 8.87 -6.21 -0.88
C HIS A 63 8.86 -6.09 0.64
N TYR A 64 8.27 -7.08 1.32
CA TYR A 64 8.13 -7.06 2.77
C TYR A 64 9.24 -7.86 3.45
N MET A 65 9.87 -7.27 4.45
CA MET A 65 10.79 -8.00 5.31
C MET A 65 10.02 -9.01 6.18
N ILE A 66 10.45 -10.27 6.15
CA ILE A 66 9.83 -11.37 6.92
C ILE A 66 10.47 -11.57 8.29
N GLU A 67 11.70 -11.08 8.46
CA GLU A 67 12.39 -11.11 9.75
C GLU A 67 11.74 -10.09 10.71
N PRO A 68 11.63 -10.41 12.01
CA PRO A 68 11.08 -9.51 13.01
C PRO A 68 12.09 -8.42 13.41
N ASP A 69 11.60 -7.24 13.81
CA ASP A 69 12.42 -6.21 14.44
C ASP A 69 12.63 -6.48 15.94
N VAL A 70 13.20 -5.49 16.65
CA VAL A 70 13.38 -5.49 18.10
C VAL A 70 12.09 -5.66 18.90
N THR A 71 10.92 -5.43 18.29
CA THR A 71 9.59 -5.64 18.89
C THR A 71 9.05 -7.04 18.63
N GLY A 72 9.74 -7.86 17.84
CA GLY A 72 9.31 -9.21 17.48
C GLY A 72 8.32 -9.26 16.30
N ILE A 73 8.12 -8.15 15.58
CA ILE A 73 7.10 -8.06 14.51
C ILE A 73 7.77 -7.74 13.17
N SER A 74 7.47 -8.53 12.14
CA SER A 74 7.96 -8.34 10.78
C SER A 74 7.17 -7.28 9.99
N ASP A 75 7.76 -6.74 8.94
CA ASP A 75 7.10 -5.74 8.08
C ASP A 75 5.84 -6.28 7.40
N ILE A 76 5.86 -7.55 6.95
CA ILE A 76 4.66 -8.17 6.37
C ILE A 76 3.50 -8.21 7.36
N THR A 77 3.75 -8.53 8.63
CA THR A 77 2.72 -8.55 9.67
C THR A 77 2.20 -7.14 9.95
N LYS A 78 3.07 -6.13 10.00
CA LYS A 78 2.66 -4.72 10.18
C LYS A 78 1.79 -4.23 9.02
N VAL A 79 2.13 -4.59 7.79
CA VAL A 79 1.35 -4.24 6.60
C VAL A 79 0.00 -4.95 6.58
N ILE A 80 -0.07 -6.25 6.90
CA ILE A 80 -1.34 -6.99 7.02
C ILE A 80 -2.22 -6.33 8.10
N ASN A 81 -1.66 -5.97 9.26
CA ASN A 81 -2.41 -5.27 10.30
C ASN A 81 -2.95 -3.92 9.84
N ALA A 82 -2.21 -3.19 8.99
CA ALA A 82 -2.70 -1.94 8.39
C ALA A 82 -3.84 -2.19 7.38
N ILE A 83 -3.73 -3.24 6.56
CA ILE A 83 -4.81 -3.67 5.65
C ILE A 83 -6.08 -4.01 6.45
N GLU A 84 -5.97 -4.81 7.51
CA GLU A 84 -7.10 -5.19 8.37
C GLU A 84 -7.75 -3.98 9.06
N LYS A 85 -6.95 -3.00 9.48
CA LYS A 85 -7.47 -1.73 10.04
C LYS A 85 -8.32 -0.99 9.01
N LEU A 86 -7.86 -0.86 7.76
CA LEU A 86 -8.63 -0.23 6.68
C LEU A 86 -9.87 -1.05 6.33
N LYS A 87 -9.72 -2.38 6.20
CA LYS A 87 -10.83 -3.33 5.96
C LYS A 87 -11.96 -3.11 6.97
N LYS A 88 -11.62 -3.06 8.27
CA LYS A 88 -12.57 -2.80 9.35
C LYS A 88 -13.17 -1.39 9.29
N LYS A 89 -12.34 -0.36 9.04
CA LYS A 89 -12.80 1.05 8.98
C LYS A 89 -13.84 1.27 7.88
N PHE A 90 -13.67 0.61 6.73
CA PHE A 90 -14.58 0.73 5.58
C PHE A 90 -15.63 -0.39 5.51
N ASN A 91 -15.73 -1.24 6.54
CA ASN A 91 -16.69 -2.37 6.61
C ASN A 91 -16.63 -3.29 5.38
N ILE A 92 -15.42 -3.53 4.86
CA ILE A 92 -15.17 -4.43 3.74
C ILE A 92 -15.27 -5.87 4.26
N LYS A 93 -16.06 -6.72 3.60
CA LYS A 93 -16.35 -8.10 4.03
C LYS A 93 -15.25 -9.05 3.59
#